data_AF-A0A934D1U7-F1
#
_entry.id   AF-A0A934D1U7-F1
#
_cell.length_a   1.000
_cell.length_b   1.000
_cell.length_c   1.000
_cell.angle_alpha   90.00
_cell.angle_beta   90.00
_cell.angle_gamma   90.00
#
_symmetry.space_group_name_H-M   'P 1'
#
loop_
_entity.id
_entity.type
_entity.pdbx_description
1 polymer ?
#
loop_
_entity_poly.entity_id
_entity_poly.type
_entity_poly.pdbx_seq_one_letter_code
_entity_poly.pdbx_strand_id
1 'polypeptide(L)' 'FRAELDAANNIVLVMITEDDGSEHDYQFDFDPRSGRYEFSERDLLERDFGEEWVEEMEKAVKALIQKALASKRA' A
#
# COMPACT_ATOMS: atom_id res chain seq x y z
N PHE A 1 -4.16 6.73 -7.58
CA PHE A 1 -3.29 6.65 -6.39
C PHE A 1 -1.82 6.59 -6.82
N ARG A 2 -0.90 6.93 -5.90
CA ARG A 2 0.54 6.71 -6.01
C ARG A 2 0.99 5.85 -4.83
N ALA A 3 1.86 4.86 -5.05
CA ALA A 3 2.39 4.00 -4.00
C ALA A 3 3.91 4.07 -3.96
N GLU A 4 4.50 4.21 -2.78
CA GLU A 4 5.93 4.37 -2.57
C GLU A 4 6.44 3.50 -1.42
N LEU A 5 7.65 2.96 -1.57
CA LEU A 5 8.29 2.15 -0.54
C LEU A 5 9.23 3.00 0.31
N ASP A 6 8.96 3.08 1.61
CA ASP A 6 9.95 3.45 2.61
C ASP A 6 10.60 2.18 3.17
N ALA A 7 11.72 1.80 2.55
CA ALA A 7 12.45 0.58 2.90
C ALA A 7 13.14 0.65 4.27
N ALA A 8 13.44 1.86 4.77
CA ALA A 8 14.10 2.03 6.06
C ALA A 8 13.14 1.72 7.20
N ASN A 9 11.87 2.14 7.04
CA ASN A 9 10.84 1.95 8.05
C ASN A 9 9.97 0.70 7.82
N ASN A 10 10.09 0.06 6.65
CA ASN A 10 9.24 -1.09 6.24
C ASN A 10 7.77 -0.69 6.12
N ILE A 11 7.55 0.44 5.44
CA ILE A 11 6.23 1.02 5.20
C ILE A 11 6.05 1.16 3.69
N VAL A 12 4.87 0.83 3.19
CA VAL A 12 4.41 1.31 1.89
C VAL A 12 3.44 2.46 2.11
N LEU A 13 3.74 3.63 1.54
CA LEU A 13 2.91 4.83 1.56
C LEU A 13 2.05 4.85 0.30
N VAL A 14 0.73 4.92 0.46
CA VAL A 14 -0.21 5.11 -0.64
C VAL A 14 -0.87 6.47 -0.50
N MET A 15 -0.78 7.28 -1.55
CA MET A 15 -1.44 8.57 -1.65
C MET A 15 -2.58 8.49 -2.67
N ILE A 16 -3.78 8.83 -2.24
CA ILE A 16 -4.96 8.95 -3.08
C ILE A 16 -5.22 10.45 -3.27
N THR A 17 -5.31 10.89 -4.52
CA THR A 17 -5.73 12.24 -4.88
C THR A 17 -7.10 12.13 -5.52
N GLU A 18 -8.10 12.79 -4.94
CA GLU A 18 -9.46 12.80 -5.47
C GLU A 18 -9.65 13.92 -6.51
N ASP A 19 -10.78 13.88 -7.22
CA ASP A 19 -11.08 14.84 -8.31
C ASP A 19 -11.19 16.29 -7.82
N ASP A 20 -11.49 16.51 -6.54
CA ASP A 20 -11.52 17.83 -5.92
C ASP A 20 -10.12 18.34 -5.47
N GLY A 21 -9.09 17.52 -5.69
CA GLY A 21 -7.71 17.82 -5.33
C GLY A 21 -7.38 17.56 -3.86
N SER A 22 -8.29 16.99 -3.08
CA SER A 22 -7.98 16.49 -1.74
C SER A 22 -7.03 15.29 -1.81
N GLU A 23 -6.17 15.16 -0.80
CA GLU A 23 -5.19 14.08 -0.69
C GLU A 23 -5.39 13.30 0.61
N HIS A 24 -5.36 11.98 0.49
CA HIS A 24 -5.47 11.04 1.59
C HIS A 24 -4.28 10.08 1.57
N ASP A 25 -3.55 10.00 2.69
CA ASP A 25 -2.43 9.07 2.85
C ASP A 25 -2.83 7.83 3.66
N TYR A 26 -2.34 6.68 3.18
CA TYR A 26 -2.52 5.37 3.80
C TYR A 26 -1.15 4.71 3.96
N GLN A 27 -0.90 4.17 5.14
CA GLN A 27 0.36 3.53 5.48
C GLN A 27 0.16 2.04 5.71
N PHE A 28 0.99 1.25 5.04
CA PHE A 28 0.99 -0.21 5.14
C PHE A 28 2.32 -0.65 5.74
N ASP A 29 2.36 -0.74 7.06
CA ASP A 29 3.44 -1.38 7.80
C ASP A 29 3.49 -2.86 7.46
N PHE A 30 4.68 -3.37 7.15
CA PHE A 30 4.87 -4.78 6.87
C PHE A 30 6.02 -5.40 7.68
N ASP A 31 5.86 -6.66 8.03
CA ASP A 31 6.92 -7.44 8.67
C ASP A 31 8.07 -7.67 7.67
N PRO A 32 9.30 -7.22 7.97
CA PRO A 32 10.41 -7.27 7.01
C PRO A 32 11.00 -8.66 6.78
N ARG A 33 10.52 -9.69 7.48
CA ARG A 33 10.98 -11.09 7.32
C ARG A 33 10.03 -11.88 6.43
N SER A 34 8.74 -11.62 6.57
CA SER A 34 7.65 -12.39 5.97
C SER A 34 6.82 -11.60 4.95
N GLY A 35 6.87 -10.27 4.97
CA GLY A 35 6.04 -9.39 4.13
C GLY A 35 4.58 -9.33 4.53
N ARG A 36 4.21 -9.87 5.70
CA ARG A 36 2.84 -9.77 6.19
C ARG A 36 2.53 -8.33 6.57
N TYR A 37 1.36 -7.87 6.18
CA TYR A 37 0.81 -6.56 6.54
C TYR A 37 -0.70 -6.71 6.79
N GLU A 38 -1.28 -5.73 7.48
CA GLU A 38 -2.72 -5.66 7.72
C GLU A 38 -3.33 -4.56 6.84
N PHE A 39 -4.56 -4.76 6.40
CA PHE A 39 -5.31 -3.78 5.62
C PHE A 39 -6.65 -3.49 6.29
N SER A 40 -6.60 -2.78 7.41
CA SER A 40 -7.76 -2.55 8.28
C SER A 40 -8.83 -1.63 7.66
N GLU A 41 -8.46 -0.79 6.69
CA GLU A 41 -9.37 0.17 6.02
C GLU A 41 -9.86 -0.33 4.65
N ARG A 42 -9.70 -1.62 4.36
CA ARG A 42 -10.13 -2.21 3.08
C ARG A 42 -11.60 -1.93 2.79
N ASP A 43 -12.48 -2.26 3.73
CA ASP A 43 -13.94 -2.07 3.57
C ASP A 43 -14.32 -0.61 3.31
N LEU A 44 -13.59 0.33 3.93
CA LEU A 44 -13.78 1.77 3.73
C LEU A 44 -13.44 2.16 2.29
N LEU A 45 -12.26 1.74 1.82
CA LEU A 45 -11.80 2.04 0.47
C LEU A 45 -12.62 1.32 -0.61
N GLU A 46 -13.10 0.11 -0.35
CA GLU A 46 -13.97 -0.62 -1.29
C GLU A 46 -15.31 0.09 -1.44
N ARG A 47 -15.84 0.65 -0.34
CA ARG A 47 -17.06 1.47 -0.37
C ARG A 47 -16.85 2.77 -1.16
N ASP A 48 -15.72 3.44 -0.96
CA ASP A 48 -15.50 4.79 -1.50
C ASP A 48 -14.99 4.77 -2.95
N PHE A 49 -14.17 3.78 -3.33
CA PHE A 49 -13.51 3.69 -4.64
C PHE A 49 -13.86 2.45 -5.47
N GLY A 50 -14.50 1.43 -4.86
CA GLY A 50 -14.88 0.18 -5.52
C GLY A 50 -13.85 -0.95 -5.36
N GLU A 51 -14.33 -2.19 -5.33
CA GLU A 51 -13.53 -3.40 -5.12
C GLU A 51 -12.37 -3.55 -6.12
N GLU A 52 -12.65 -3.40 -7.42
CA GLU A 52 -11.61 -3.55 -8.47
C GLU A 52 -10.46 -2.54 -8.30
N TRP A 53 -10.81 -1.31 -7.92
CA TRP A 53 -9.81 -0.27 -7.68
C TRP A 53 -8.93 -0.61 -6.48
N VAL A 54 -9.54 -1.09 -5.39
CA VAL A 54 -8.82 -1.49 -4.17
C VAL A 54 -7.93 -2.70 -4.43
N GLU A 55 -8.38 -3.68 -5.22
CA GLU A 55 -7.55 -4.82 -5.60
C GLU A 55 -6.30 -4.41 -6.37
N GLU A 56 -6.40 -3.46 -7.31
CA GLU A 56 -5.25 -2.95 -8.04
C GLU A 56 -4.27 -2.18 -7.14
N MET A 57 -4.80 -1.39 -6.20
CA MET A 57 -3.98 -0.72 -5.20
C MET A 57 -3.28 -1.72 -4.27
N GLU A 58 -3.99 -2.74 -3.81
CA GLU A 58 -3.44 -3.80 -2.97
C GLU A 58 -2.35 -4.61 -3.71
N LYS A 59 -2.51 -4.87 -5.00
CA LYS A 59 -1.46 -5.49 -5.84
C LYS A 59 -0.19 -4.63 -5.88
N ALA A 60 -0.33 -3.31 -6.01
CA ALA A 60 0.82 -2.40 -5.99
C ALA A 60 1.54 -2.41 -4.63
N VAL A 61 0.79 -2.39 -3.52
CA VAL A 61 1.33 -2.52 -2.16
C VAL A 61 2.11 -3.84 -2.01
N LYS A 62 1.49 -4.97 -2.39
CA LYS A 62 2.14 -6.29 -2.34
C LYS A 62 3.43 -6.33 -3.17
N ALA A 63 3.42 -5.75 -4.37
CA ALA A 63 4.60 -5.72 -5.24
C ALA A 63 5.77 -4.94 -4.62
N LEU A 64 5.50 -3.80 -3.99
CA LEU A 64 6.51 -3.00 -3.28
C LEU A 64 7.08 -3.73 -2.06
N ILE A 65 6.24 -4.40 -1.28
CA ILE A 65 6.67 -5.26 -0.17
C ILE A 65 7.60 -6.37 -0.67
N GLN A 66 7.22 -7.08 -1.74
CA GLN A 66 8.06 -8.14 -2.31
C GLN A 66 9.41 -7.61 -2.82
N LYS A 67 9.42 -6.43 -3.43
CA LYS A 67 10.66 -5.76 -3.83
C LYS A 67 11.56 -5.45 -2.64
N ALA A 68 10.98 -4.98 -1.52
CA ALA A 68 11.73 -4.71 -0.30
C ALA A 68 12.38 -5.98 0.27
N LEU A 69 11.63 -7.09 0.32
CA LEU A 69 12.13 -8.38 0.82
C LEU A 69 13.24 -8.94 -0.07
N ALA A 70 13.09 -8.84 -1.39
CA ALA A 70 14.11 -9.30 -2.35
C ALA A 70 15.42 -8.51 -2.18
N SER A 71 15.32 -7.20 -1.98
CA SER A 71 16.49 -6.32 -1.81
C SER A 71 17.27 -6.59 -0.53
N LYS A 72 16.63 -7.14 0.52
CA LYS A 72 17.31 -7.53 1.77
C LYS A 72 17.99 -8.90 1.72
N ARG A 73 17.67 -9.71 0.70
CA ARG A 73 18.23 -11.06 0.51
C ARG A 73 19.44 -11.07 -0.43
N ALA A 74 19.62 -10.01 -1.21
CA ALA A 74 20.78 -9.79 -2.08
C ALA A 74 21.97 -9.25 -1.29
#